data_AF-A0A351DR81-F1
#
_entry.id   AF-A0A351DR81-F1
#
_cell.length_a   1.000
_cell.length_b   1.000
_cell.length_c   1.000
_cell.angle_alpha   90.00
_cell.angle_beta   90.00
_cell.angle_gamma   90.00
#
_symmetry.space_group_name_H-M   'P 1'
#
loop_
_entity.id
_entity.type
_entity.pdbx_description
1 polymer ?
#
loop_
_entity_poly.entity_id
_entity_poly.type
_entity_poly.pdbx_seq_one_letter_code
_entity_poly.pdbx_strand_id
1 'polypeptide(L)' 'VSHVLWCCGLKWLARFIAQTARFLTGIEIHPGAKIGRRFFIDHGMGVVIGETAEIGDDCTLYHGVTLGGTTWNPGK' A
#
# COMPACT_ATOMS: atom_id res chain seq x y z
N VAL A 1 -8.33 -6.88 0.76
CA VAL A 1 -9.20 -6.84 1.96
C VAL A 1 -9.13 -5.50 2.68
N SER A 2 -7.95 -5.07 3.17
CA SER A 2 -7.78 -3.77 3.84
C SER A 2 -8.33 -2.59 3.03
N HIS A 3 -8.08 -2.56 1.72
CA HIS A 3 -8.64 -1.53 0.82
C HIS A 3 -10.17 -1.46 0.83
N VAL A 4 -10.84 -2.62 0.80
CA VAL A 4 -12.31 -2.67 0.86
C VAL A 4 -12.81 -2.10 2.19
N LEU A 5 -12.21 -2.49 3.30
CA LEU A 5 -12.56 -1.97 4.63
C LEU A 5 -12.34 -0.45 4.74
N TRP A 6 -11.28 0.06 4.09
CA TRP A 6 -11.00 1.48 4.01
C TRP A 6 -12.12 2.24 3.27
N CYS A 7 -12.53 1.74 2.10
CA CYS A 7 -13.64 2.30 1.32
C CYS A 7 -14.99 2.20 2.05
N CYS A 8 -15.20 1.17 2.87
CA CYS A 8 -16.39 1.02 3.72
C CYS A 8 -16.39 1.92 4.97
N GLY A 9 -15.39 2.78 5.16
CA GLY A 9 -15.30 3.70 6.31
C GLY A 9 -14.76 3.07 7.60
N LEU A 10 -14.47 1.76 7.61
CA LEU A 10 -13.86 1.05 8.73
C LEU A 10 -12.34 1.28 8.78
N LYS A 11 -11.94 2.56 8.78
CA LYS A 11 -10.54 3.00 8.59
C LYS A 11 -9.58 2.42 9.63
N TRP A 12 -10.01 2.36 10.89
CA TRP A 12 -9.18 1.81 11.97
C TRP A 12 -8.85 0.34 11.73
N LEU A 13 -9.87 -0.48 11.39
CA LEU A 13 -9.69 -1.90 11.13
C LEU A 13 -8.85 -2.14 9.87
N ALA A 14 -9.06 -1.34 8.82
CA ALA A 14 -8.26 -1.38 7.61
C ALA A 14 -6.76 -1.13 7.90
N ARG A 15 -6.46 -0.12 8.74
CA ARG A 15 -5.08 0.17 9.18
C ARG A 15 -4.51 -0.94 10.05
N PHE A 16 -5.30 -1.49 10.97
CA PHE A 16 -4.86 -2.60 11.81
C PHE A 16 -4.42 -3.80 10.96
N ILE A 17 -5.25 -4.21 9.99
CA ILE A 17 -4.92 -5.32 9.08
C ILE A 17 -3.68 -5.00 8.24
N ALA A 18 -3.58 -3.79 7.67
CA ALA A 18 -2.40 -3.40 6.90
C ALA A 18 -1.12 -3.41 7.75
N GLN A 19 -1.21 -2.98 9.00
CA GLN A 19 -0.09 -2.97 9.94
C GLN A 19 0.33 -4.40 10.33
N THR A 20 -0.63 -5.30 10.55
CA THR A 20 -0.34 -6.72 10.78
C THR A 20 0.31 -7.35 9.54
N ALA A 21 -0.19 -7.05 8.34
CA ALA A 21 0.41 -7.53 7.10
C ALA A 21 1.85 -7.03 6.94
N ARG A 22 2.11 -5.74 7.22
CA ARG A 22 3.46 -5.17 7.25
C ARG A 22 4.38 -5.92 8.20
N PHE A 23 3.91 -6.17 9.42
CA PHE A 23 4.70 -6.89 10.43
C PHE A 23 5.06 -8.32 9.98
N LEU A 24 4.13 -9.02 9.35
CA LEU A 24 4.33 -10.41 8.91
C LEU A 24 5.15 -10.55 7.63
N THR A 25 5.03 -9.59 6.71
CA THR A 25 5.58 -9.71 5.34
C THR A 25 6.75 -8.78 5.06
N GLY A 26 6.93 -7.72 5.86
CA GLY A 26 7.87 -6.65 5.56
C GLY A 26 7.44 -5.72 4.42
N ILE A 27 6.21 -5.86 3.91
CA ILE A 27 5.63 -5.04 2.84
C ILE A 27 4.61 -4.08 3.46
N GLU A 28 4.85 -2.78 3.33
CA GLU A 28 3.91 -1.75 3.77
C GLU A 28 3.04 -1.28 2.61
N ILE A 29 1.73 -1.51 2.70
CA ILE A 29 0.75 -1.00 1.74
C ILE A 29 -0.34 -0.26 2.50
N HIS A 30 -0.45 1.04 2.27
CA HIS A 30 -1.53 1.81 2.86
C HIS A 30 -2.89 1.36 2.28
N PRO A 31 -3.95 1.16 3.10
CA PRO A 31 -5.26 0.75 2.60
C PRO A 31 -5.88 1.69 1.56
N GLY A 32 -5.49 2.97 1.58
CA GLY A 32 -5.93 3.99 0.62
C GLY A 32 -5.28 3.90 -0.77
N ALA A 33 -4.17 3.17 -0.91
CA ALA A 33 -3.50 3.02 -2.20
C ALA A 33 -4.41 2.35 -3.23
N LYS A 34 -4.32 2.80 -4.48
CA LYS A 34 -5.03 2.19 -5.62
C LYS A 34 -4.06 1.32 -6.40
N ILE A 35 -4.39 0.05 -6.57
CA ILE A 35 -3.52 -0.94 -7.22
C ILE A 35 -4.32 -1.63 -8.32
N GLY A 36 -3.76 -1.61 -9.53
CA GLY A 36 -4.28 -2.27 -10.71
C GLY A 36 -4.20 -3.80 -10.65
N ARG A 37 -4.62 -4.43 -11.74
CA ARG A 37 -4.65 -5.89 -11.91
C ARG A 37 -3.26 -6.43 -12.21
N ARG A 38 -3.02 -7.69 -11.80
CA ARG A 38 -1.77 -8.42 -12.05
C ARG A 38 -0.53 -7.69 -11.51
N PHE A 39 -0.73 -6.92 -10.44
CA PHE A 39 0.36 -6.33 -9.68
C PHE A 39 1.16 -7.43 -8.97
N PHE A 40 2.47 -7.41 -9.16
CA PHE A 40 3.38 -8.38 -8.57
C PHE A 40 4.42 -7.68 -7.71
N ILE A 41 4.68 -8.23 -6.52
CA ILE A 41 5.80 -7.82 -5.68
C ILE A 41 6.74 -8.99 -5.58
N ASP A 42 7.97 -8.80 -6.07
CA ASP A 42 9.03 -9.79 -5.98
C ASP A 42 10.03 -9.40 -4.87
N HIS A 43 10.39 -10.37 -4.02
CA HIS A 43 11.25 -10.15 -2.86
C HIS A 43 10.82 -8.95 -1.99
N GLY A 44 9.52 -8.80 -1.69
CA GLY A 44 8.91 -7.55 -1.21
C GLY A 44 9.41 -6.90 0.09
N MET A 45 10.42 -7.45 0.77
CA MET A 45 10.98 -6.83 1.98
C MET A 45 11.38 -5.37 1.73
N GLY A 46 10.89 -4.46 2.57
CA GLY A 46 11.19 -3.04 2.47
C GLY A 46 10.41 -2.29 1.39
N VAL A 47 9.40 -2.91 0.76
CA VAL A 47 8.47 -2.20 -0.12
C VAL A 47 7.52 -1.35 0.70
N VAL A 48 7.36 -0.08 0.32
CA VAL A 48 6.46 0.89 0.96
C VAL A 48 5.58 1.58 -0.09
N ILE A 49 4.27 1.48 0.05
CA ILE A 49 3.27 2.10 -0.83
C ILE A 49 2.37 3.02 -0.01
N GLY A 50 2.48 4.32 -0.25
CA GLY A 50 1.78 5.38 0.49
C GLY A 50 0.29 5.49 0.17
N GLU A 51 -0.41 6.29 0.97
CA GLU A 51 -1.87 6.45 0.93
C GLU A 51 -2.42 6.89 -0.43
N THR A 52 -1.75 7.82 -1.09
CA THR A 52 -2.20 8.42 -2.35
C THR A 52 -1.55 7.76 -3.57
N ALA A 53 -0.85 6.64 -3.40
CA ALA A 53 -0.20 5.95 -4.51
C ALA A 53 -1.24 5.34 -5.46
N GLU A 54 -1.02 5.50 -6.75
CA GLU A 54 -1.78 4.84 -7.82
C GLU A 54 -0.81 4.00 -8.64
N ILE A 55 -1.01 2.68 -8.63
CA ILE A 55 -0.22 1.70 -9.39
C ILE A 55 -1.12 1.12 -10.47
N GLY A 56 -0.66 1.14 -11.72
CA GLY A 56 -1.41 0.62 -12.87
C GLY A 56 -1.44 -0.91 -12.94
N ASP A 57 -2.03 -1.41 -14.03
CA ASP A 57 -2.03 -2.84 -14.35
C ASP A 57 -0.62 -3.32 -14.73
N ASP A 58 -0.34 -4.61 -14.55
CA ASP A 58 0.89 -5.28 -15.00
C ASP A 58 2.20 -4.74 -14.42
N CYS A 59 2.11 -4.01 -13.30
CA CYS A 59 3.28 -3.48 -12.62
C CYS A 59 3.96 -4.54 -11.76
N THR A 60 5.29 -4.52 -11.75
CA THR A 60 6.12 -5.32 -10.83
C THR A 60 6.98 -4.41 -9.98
N LEU A 61 6.97 -4.60 -8.66
CA LEU A 61 7.91 -3.97 -7.74
C LEU A 61 8.86 -5.00 -7.15
N TYR A 62 10.10 -4.59 -6.95
CA TYR A 62 11.12 -5.37 -6.28
C TYR A 62 11.33 -4.88 -4.84
N HIS A 63 12.16 -5.60 -4.08
CA HIS A 63 12.60 -5.23 -2.74
C HIS A 63 13.02 -3.75 -2.61
N GLY A 64 12.76 -3.15 -1.46
CA GLY A 64 13.22 -1.80 -1.12
C GLY A 64 12.58 -0.64 -1.88
N VAL A 65 11.60 -0.87 -2.75
CA VAL A 65 10.91 0.20 -3.48
C VAL A 65 10.00 1.00 -2.56
N THR A 66 10.08 2.34 -2.61
CA THR A 66 9.20 3.24 -1.87
C THR A 66 8.44 4.19 -2.81
N LEU A 67 7.11 4.13 -2.75
CA LEU A 67 6.17 5.07 -3.37
C LEU A 67 5.54 5.93 -2.27
N GLY A 68 6.27 6.94 -1.80
CA GLY A 68 5.90 7.81 -0.68
C GLY A 68 5.69 9.27 -1.07
N GLY A 69 5.19 10.08 -0.13
CA GLY A 69 5.09 11.52 -0.30
C GLY A 69 6.42 12.23 -0.02
N THR A 70 6.72 13.29 -0.77
CA THR A 70 7.89 14.16 -0.55
C THR A 70 7.58 15.37 0.32
N THR A 71 6.30 15.61 0.62
CA THR A 71 5.81 16.76 1.37
C THR A 71 4.81 16.35 2.43
N TRP A 72 4.75 17.13 3.51
CA TRP A 72 3.81 16.96 4.62
C TRP A 72 2.43 17.57 4.34
N ASN A 73 2.31 18.29 3.22
CA ASN A 73 1.05 18.84 2.77
C ASN A 73 0.26 17.74 2.04
N PRO A 74 -1.05 17.63 2.26
CA PRO A 74 -1.88 16.76 1.43
C PRO A 74 -1.63 17.06 -0.05
N GLY A 75 -1.35 16.02 -0.83
CA GLY A 75 -1.38 16.14 -2.30
C GLY A 75 -2.74 16.66 -2.76
N LYS A 76 -2.76 17.43 -3.85
CA LYS A 76 -3.99 18.01 -4.40
C LYS A 76 -5.03 16.96 -4.75
#